data_AF-A0A7J5EL07-F1
#
_entry.id   AF-A0A7J5EL07-F1
#
_cell.length_a   1.000
_cell.length_b   1.000
_cell.length_c   1.000
_cell.angle_alpha   90.00
_cell.angle_beta   90.00
_cell.angle_gamma   90.00
#
_symmetry.space_group_name_H-M   'P 1'
#
loop_
_entity.id
_entity.type
_entity.pdbx_description
1 polymer ?
#
loop_
_entity_poly.entity_id
_entity_poly.type
_entity_poly.pdbx_seq_one_letter_code
_entity_poly.pdbx_strand_id
1 'polypeptide(L)'
;MRNQTPYHGVEQPPACCMDYRRLNCVYRGSNLQGFFDCLAQPYFAYVVQTPFGGTVPENTSIFCNQGNNVDKVTVDRVQAILETAHDSQSEIAVLGDVMLDKYYWGTVHRVSPEAPVPVVDLERSSYHLGGAANVAANIRGLKYNAVLFGVVGSDSEGRMLRDIAQAEGMDPDCIIEVDNRPTTVKTRVIGNNQQLLRLDTEVRSEVPATVIEPILQRLASRPHLAGIVLEDYDKGFLSDNLIAAVNTFAFENSIPVFVDPKRRTTSAYTGVYVFKPNRKEASDLVRFELTTQADVIRAGTILQEQIHCENVLITLGAEGMMLFEPGGVVSSVPTMAQYVADVSGAGDTTIATLAVMNAGGATIKEAAAVANLAAGVVVSQPGIVAITTEMLLQAVYENHRYRSEHS
;
A
#
# COMPACT_ATOMS: atom_id res chain seq x y z
N MET A 1 61.80 30.89 -31.29
CA MET A 1 62.04 30.34 -29.94
C MET A 1 61.25 31.15 -28.94
N ARG A 2 60.53 30.44 -28.07
CA ARG A 2 59.90 30.82 -26.78
C ARG A 2 58.58 31.60 -26.78
N ASN A 3 57.53 30.78 -26.64
CA ASN A 3 56.29 30.96 -25.89
C ASN A 3 56.38 31.84 -24.63
N GLN A 4 55.33 32.61 -24.37
CA GLN A 4 54.60 32.57 -23.09
C GLN A 4 53.21 33.23 -23.25
N THR A 5 52.18 32.43 -22.94
CA THR A 5 50.76 32.78 -22.74
C THR A 5 50.54 33.58 -21.45
N PRO A 6 49.51 34.43 -21.38
CA PRO A 6 48.75 34.63 -20.16
C PRO A 6 47.32 34.08 -20.27
N TYR A 7 46.86 33.59 -19.13
CA TYR A 7 45.55 33.00 -18.84
C TYR A 7 44.37 33.90 -19.27
N HIS A 8 43.38 33.33 -19.95
CA HIS A 8 42.02 33.88 -20.02
C HIS A 8 41.05 33.02 -19.19
N GLY A 9 40.23 33.73 -18.43
CA GLY A 9 39.35 33.20 -17.41
C GLY A 9 38.16 32.39 -17.91
N VAL A 10 37.57 31.70 -16.95
CA VAL A 10 36.34 30.91 -17.02
C VAL A 10 35.18 31.84 -17.41
N GLU A 11 34.64 31.66 -18.62
CA GLU A 11 33.38 32.27 -19.04
C GLU A 11 32.21 31.59 -18.33
N GLN A 12 31.38 32.39 -17.65
CA GLN A 12 30.11 31.97 -17.09
C GLN A 12 29.09 31.71 -18.22
N PRO A 13 28.27 30.64 -18.14
CA PRO A 13 27.20 30.42 -19.13
C PRO A 13 26.04 31.43 -18.93
N PRO A 14 25.33 31.79 -20.01
CA PRO A 14 24.38 32.89 -20.02
C PRO A 14 23.11 32.60 -19.20
N ALA A 15 22.61 33.67 -18.57
CA ALA A 15 21.40 33.70 -17.76
C ALA A 15 20.17 33.23 -18.55
N CYS A 16 19.43 32.27 -17.98
CA CYS A 16 18.14 31.83 -18.46
C CYS A 16 17.10 32.93 -18.18
N CYS A 17 16.57 33.58 -19.23
CA CYS A 17 15.45 34.50 -19.11
C CYS A 17 14.19 33.73 -18.64
N MET A 18 13.71 34.03 -17.44
CA MET A 18 12.47 33.48 -16.89
C MET A 18 11.26 34.31 -17.32
N ASP A 19 10.29 33.68 -17.98
CA ASP A 19 8.91 34.16 -18.08
C ASP A 19 7.98 33.05 -17.54
N TYR A 20 7.21 33.37 -16.49
CA TYR A 20 6.61 32.42 -15.54
C TYR A 20 5.27 31.79 -15.99
N ARG A 21 4.94 31.82 -17.28
CA ARG A 21 3.65 31.29 -17.76
C ARG A 21 3.84 30.48 -19.04
N ARG A 22 3.83 29.15 -18.89
CA ARG A 22 3.87 28.09 -19.93
C ARG A 22 5.28 27.78 -20.48
N LEU A 23 5.91 26.71 -20.00
CA LEU A 23 7.05 26.10 -20.70
C LEU A 23 7.00 24.56 -20.62
N ASN A 24 6.93 23.93 -21.79
CA ASN A 24 7.37 22.55 -22.03
C ASN A 24 8.90 22.58 -22.22
N CYS A 25 9.68 21.91 -21.37
CA CYS A 25 11.12 21.77 -21.54
C CYS A 25 11.45 20.50 -22.34
N VAL A 26 12.33 20.60 -23.35
CA VAL A 26 12.78 19.47 -24.18
C VAL A 26 14.31 19.35 -24.05
N TYR A 27 14.81 18.21 -23.55
CA TYR A 27 16.23 17.92 -23.48
C TYR A 27 16.74 17.36 -24.82
N ARG A 28 17.86 17.88 -25.33
CA ARG A 28 18.53 17.40 -26.55
C ARG A 28 20.00 17.09 -26.24
N GLY A 29 20.27 15.90 -25.73
CA GLY A 29 21.62 15.44 -25.41
C GLY A 29 21.73 13.92 -25.46
N SER A 30 22.94 13.41 -25.71
CA SER A 30 23.21 11.99 -26.00
C SER A 30 23.81 11.19 -24.84
N ASN A 31 24.08 11.80 -23.68
CA ASN A 31 24.69 11.14 -22.53
C ASN A 31 23.72 11.00 -21.34
N LEU A 32 23.82 9.88 -20.61
CA LEU A 32 22.96 9.57 -19.45
C LEU A 32 23.23 10.47 -18.25
N GLN A 33 24.48 10.87 -18.01
CA GLN A 33 24.84 11.70 -16.86
C GLN A 33 24.22 13.11 -16.98
N GLY A 34 24.31 13.74 -18.14
CA GLY A 34 23.72 15.06 -18.40
C GLY A 34 22.18 15.02 -18.50
N PHE A 35 21.59 13.85 -18.79
CA PHE A 35 20.15 13.61 -18.65
C PHE A 35 19.73 13.66 -17.18
N PHE A 36 20.46 12.98 -16.27
CA PHE A 36 20.18 13.01 -14.83
C PHE A 36 20.44 14.39 -14.19
N ASP A 37 21.48 15.11 -14.63
CA ASP A 37 21.76 16.47 -14.14
C ASP A 37 20.65 17.48 -14.51
N CYS A 38 19.91 17.22 -15.61
CA CYS A 38 18.76 18.02 -16.03
C CYS A 38 17.52 17.73 -15.16
N LEU A 39 17.33 16.47 -14.74
CA LEU A 39 16.28 16.05 -13.79
C LEU A 39 16.46 16.64 -12.38
N ALA A 40 17.68 17.01 -12.00
CA ALA A 40 18.03 17.57 -10.69
C ALA A 40 17.69 19.07 -10.54
N GLN A 41 17.16 19.73 -11.59
CA GLN A 41 16.75 21.13 -11.54
C GLN A 41 15.38 21.26 -10.85
N PRO A 42 15.24 22.11 -9.81
CA PRO A 42 14.08 22.11 -8.90
C PRO A 42 12.72 22.54 -9.51
N TYR A 43 12.65 22.86 -10.81
CA TYR A 43 11.47 23.43 -11.45
C TYR A 43 10.88 22.63 -12.62
N PHE A 44 11.43 21.45 -12.96
CA PHE A 44 10.95 20.66 -14.09
C PHE A 44 10.80 19.19 -13.70
N ALA A 45 9.61 18.61 -13.90
CA ALA A 45 9.37 17.18 -13.83
C ALA A 45 9.44 16.56 -15.24
N TYR A 46 9.71 15.25 -15.35
CA TYR A 46 10.06 14.63 -16.61
C TYR A 46 9.51 13.19 -16.75
N VAL A 47 9.02 12.82 -17.93
CA VAL A 47 8.64 11.47 -18.41
C VAL A 47 9.80 10.86 -19.19
N VAL A 48 10.06 9.57 -19.00
CA VAL A 48 11.07 8.81 -19.75
C VAL A 48 10.37 7.68 -20.49
N GLN A 49 10.47 7.65 -21.82
CA GLN A 49 10.20 6.45 -22.61
C GLN A 49 11.51 5.97 -23.20
N THR A 50 11.90 4.73 -22.95
CA THR A 50 13.01 4.09 -23.66
C THR A 50 12.58 2.74 -24.22
N PRO A 51 12.88 2.42 -25.49
CA PRO A 51 13.13 1.05 -25.89
C PRO A 51 14.62 0.73 -25.76
N PHE A 52 14.89 -0.43 -25.17
CA PHE A 52 16.13 -1.22 -25.18
C PHE A 52 17.46 -0.55 -25.56
N GLY A 53 18.37 -0.49 -24.58
CA GLY A 53 19.81 -0.58 -24.79
C GLY A 53 20.50 0.66 -25.37
N GLY A 54 21.25 1.36 -24.51
CA GLY A 54 22.39 2.21 -24.88
C GLY A 54 22.14 3.33 -25.90
N THR A 55 22.07 4.57 -25.41
CA THR A 55 21.84 5.87 -26.09
C THR A 55 20.39 6.34 -26.16
N VAL A 56 20.16 7.57 -25.68
CA VAL A 56 18.88 8.28 -25.71
C VAL A 56 18.66 8.79 -27.14
N PRO A 57 17.57 8.44 -27.84
CA PRO A 57 17.31 8.93 -29.19
C PRO A 57 17.16 10.46 -29.22
N GLU A 58 17.63 11.11 -30.29
CA GLU A 58 17.61 12.57 -30.52
C GLU A 58 16.20 13.22 -30.45
N ASN A 59 15.13 12.42 -30.37
CA ASN A 59 13.73 12.87 -30.34
C ASN A 59 12.94 12.41 -29.10
N THR A 60 13.61 12.14 -27.99
CA THR A 60 12.93 11.78 -26.72
C THR A 60 12.14 12.99 -26.20
N SER A 61 10.81 12.90 -26.25
CA SER A 61 9.88 13.94 -25.81
C SER A 61 9.41 13.63 -24.40
N ILE A 62 9.59 14.59 -23.50
CA ILE A 62 9.26 14.46 -22.09
C ILE A 62 7.98 15.28 -21.84
N PHE A 63 6.89 14.60 -21.49
CA PHE A 63 5.63 15.27 -21.13
C PHE A 63 5.52 15.46 -19.61
N CYS A 64 5.93 16.62 -19.13
CA CYS A 64 5.62 17.05 -17.79
C CYS A 64 4.21 17.63 -17.73
N ASN A 65 3.23 16.84 -17.31
CA ASN A 65 1.90 17.40 -17.02
C ASN A 65 1.92 17.99 -15.59
N GLN A 66 2.57 19.14 -15.42
CA GLN A 66 2.34 20.00 -14.25
C GLN A 66 0.87 20.45 -14.31
N GLY A 67 -0.02 19.69 -13.67
CA GLY A 67 -1.44 20.03 -13.69
C GLY A 67 -2.42 18.93 -13.27
N ASN A 68 -2.02 17.65 -13.21
CA ASN A 68 -2.94 16.61 -12.75
C ASN A 68 -2.80 16.41 -11.23
N ASN A 69 -3.22 17.41 -10.45
CA ASN A 69 -3.75 17.09 -9.12
C ASN A 69 -4.82 16.02 -9.33
N VAL A 70 -4.75 14.91 -8.62
CA VAL A 70 -5.77 13.85 -8.72
C VAL A 70 -7.14 14.51 -8.69
N ASP A 71 -7.91 14.29 -9.75
CA ASP A 71 -9.17 14.96 -10.00
C ASP A 71 -10.05 14.95 -8.76
N LYS A 72 -10.78 16.06 -8.57
CA LYS A 72 -11.62 16.32 -7.40
C LYS A 72 -12.69 15.24 -7.26
N VAL A 73 -12.41 14.19 -6.48
CA VAL A 73 -13.43 13.18 -6.16
C VAL A 73 -14.47 13.85 -5.25
N THR A 74 -15.70 13.97 -5.74
CA THR A 74 -16.80 14.57 -4.99
C THR A 74 -17.42 13.54 -4.04
N VAL A 75 -18.09 14.01 -2.98
CA VAL A 75 -18.84 13.14 -2.06
C VAL A 75 -19.85 12.28 -2.83
N ASP A 76 -20.61 12.89 -3.74
CA ASP A 76 -21.60 12.19 -4.58
C ASP A 76 -20.95 11.09 -5.42
N ARG A 77 -19.73 11.33 -5.95
CA ARG A 77 -19.01 10.32 -6.74
C ARG A 77 -18.56 9.15 -5.86
N VAL A 78 -18.00 9.41 -4.68
CA VAL A 78 -17.60 8.35 -3.74
C VAL A 78 -18.81 7.55 -3.28
N GLN A 79 -19.91 8.23 -2.97
CA GLN A 79 -21.15 7.58 -2.57
C GLN A 79 -21.70 6.67 -3.68
N ALA A 80 -21.76 7.15 -4.93
CA ALA A 80 -22.20 6.34 -6.06
C ALA A 80 -21.32 5.11 -6.32
N ILE A 81 -19.99 5.23 -6.13
CA ILE A 81 -19.05 4.11 -6.23
C ILE A 81 -19.35 3.08 -5.14
N LEU A 82 -19.50 3.52 -3.88
CA LEU A 82 -19.81 2.63 -2.75
C LEU A 82 -21.17 1.95 -2.89
N GLU A 83 -22.20 2.66 -3.35
CA GLU A 83 -23.53 2.10 -3.65
C GLU A 83 -23.46 1.02 -4.74
N THR A 84 -22.76 1.31 -5.84
CA THR A 84 -22.52 0.32 -6.91
C THR A 84 -21.81 -0.92 -6.38
N ALA A 85 -20.82 -0.71 -5.50
CA ALA A 85 -20.08 -1.78 -4.87
C ALA A 85 -21.02 -2.66 -4.00
N HIS A 86 -21.86 -2.05 -3.16
CA HIS A 86 -22.81 -2.78 -2.31
C HIS A 86 -23.85 -3.60 -3.09
N ASP A 87 -24.42 -3.02 -4.15
CA ASP A 87 -25.52 -3.64 -4.89
C ASP A 87 -25.06 -4.85 -5.74
N SER A 88 -23.77 -4.95 -6.03
CA SER A 88 -23.22 -5.94 -6.96
C SER A 88 -23.27 -7.39 -6.48
N GLN A 89 -23.54 -7.66 -5.20
CA GLN A 89 -23.35 -8.97 -4.54
C GLN A 89 -21.93 -9.56 -4.70
N SER A 90 -21.01 -8.81 -5.29
CA SER A 90 -19.65 -9.26 -5.56
C SER A 90 -18.80 -9.26 -4.29
N GLU A 91 -17.73 -10.05 -4.33
CA GLU A 91 -16.83 -10.30 -3.22
C GLU A 91 -15.40 -9.87 -3.60
N ILE A 92 -14.64 -9.39 -2.61
CA ILE A 92 -13.18 -9.28 -2.71
C ILE A 92 -12.57 -10.39 -1.87
N ALA A 93 -11.74 -11.23 -2.48
CA ALA A 93 -10.99 -12.25 -1.75
C ALA A 93 -9.70 -11.62 -1.20
N VAL A 94 -9.46 -11.78 0.09
CA VAL A 94 -8.21 -11.36 0.74
C VAL A 94 -7.43 -12.61 1.10
N LEU A 95 -6.30 -12.83 0.43
CA LEU A 95 -5.39 -13.94 0.65
C LEU A 95 -4.14 -13.38 1.33
N GLY A 96 -3.87 -13.81 2.56
CA GLY A 96 -2.68 -13.32 3.23
C GLY A 96 -2.39 -13.91 4.58
N ASP A 97 -1.31 -13.39 5.18
CA ASP A 97 -0.91 -13.75 6.52
C ASP A 97 -1.90 -13.14 7.53
N VAL A 98 -2.78 -13.98 8.07
CA VAL A 98 -3.71 -13.60 9.16
C VAL A 98 -2.99 -13.61 10.50
N MET A 99 -3.36 -12.67 11.38
CA MET A 99 -2.84 -12.62 12.74
C MET A 99 -3.86 -12.09 13.73
N LEU A 100 -3.69 -12.48 15.00
CA LEU A 100 -4.48 -11.97 16.12
C LEU A 100 -3.69 -10.87 16.83
N ASP A 101 -4.21 -9.64 16.80
CA ASP A 101 -3.69 -8.53 17.59
C ASP A 101 -4.31 -8.56 18.98
N LYS A 102 -3.50 -8.87 19.99
CA LYS A 102 -3.91 -9.03 21.38
C LYS A 102 -3.39 -7.86 22.21
N TYR A 103 -4.26 -7.25 23.00
CA TYR A 103 -3.90 -6.13 23.85
C TYR A 103 -4.19 -6.47 25.30
N TYR A 104 -3.19 -6.29 26.13
CA TYR A 104 -3.28 -6.37 27.58
C TYR A 104 -3.16 -4.96 28.14
N TRP A 105 -4.23 -4.48 28.77
CA TRP A 105 -4.31 -3.14 29.32
C TRP A 105 -4.26 -3.23 30.83
N GLY A 106 -3.39 -2.43 31.44
CA GLY A 106 -3.30 -2.36 32.89
C GLY A 106 -2.55 -1.13 33.37
N THR A 107 -2.25 -1.14 34.66
CA THR A 107 -1.50 -0.09 35.34
C THR A 107 -0.16 -0.59 35.83
N VAL A 108 0.79 0.33 35.93
CA VAL A 108 2.12 0.06 36.50
C VAL A 108 2.26 0.88 37.77
N HIS A 109 2.30 0.20 38.91
CA HIS A 109 2.45 0.83 40.23
C HIS A 109 3.76 0.48 40.93
N ARG A 110 4.45 -0.59 40.51
CA ARG A 110 5.66 -1.09 41.16
C ARG A 110 6.66 -1.70 40.17
N VAL A 111 7.91 -1.78 40.62
CA VAL A 111 8.98 -2.55 39.98
C VAL A 111 9.02 -3.93 40.62
N SER A 112 9.33 -4.97 39.83
CA SER A 112 9.44 -6.34 40.34
C SER A 112 10.60 -6.45 41.35
N PRO A 113 10.43 -7.20 42.46
CA PRO A 113 11.54 -7.52 43.36
C PRO A 113 12.51 -8.55 42.77
N GLU A 114 12.13 -9.25 41.70
CA GLU A 114 12.93 -10.31 41.06
C GLU A 114 13.89 -9.76 39.99
N ALA A 115 13.52 -8.66 39.33
CA ALA A 115 14.30 -7.99 38.30
C ALA A 115 13.85 -6.53 38.16
N PRO A 116 14.71 -5.61 37.66
CA PRO A 116 14.38 -4.19 37.50
C PRO A 116 13.43 -3.95 36.30
N VAL A 117 12.27 -4.59 36.30
CA VAL A 117 11.23 -4.52 35.26
C VAL A 117 9.89 -4.10 35.87
N PRO A 118 9.03 -3.38 35.12
CA PRO A 118 7.71 -3.00 35.62
C PRO A 118 6.82 -4.22 35.82
N VAL A 119 5.97 -4.19 36.85
CA VAL A 119 4.86 -5.14 37.00
C VAL A 119 3.58 -4.47 36.52
N VAL A 120 2.90 -5.14 35.59
CA VAL A 120 1.61 -4.68 35.05
C VAL A 120 0.50 -5.43 35.76
N ASP A 121 -0.35 -4.70 36.48
CA ASP A 121 -1.59 -5.26 37.03
C ASP A 121 -2.65 -5.21 35.92
N LEU A 122 -2.99 -6.36 35.34
CA LEU A 122 -3.88 -6.47 34.18
C LEU A 122 -5.33 -6.12 34.55
N GLU A 123 -5.93 -5.18 33.84
CA GLU A 123 -7.31 -4.72 34.06
C GLU A 123 -8.28 -5.28 33.00
N ARG A 124 -7.87 -5.28 31.73
CA ARG A 124 -8.68 -5.79 30.62
C ARG A 124 -7.82 -6.32 29.49
N SER A 125 -8.44 -7.16 28.66
CA SER A 125 -7.86 -7.68 27.42
C SER A 125 -8.77 -7.37 26.24
N SER A 126 -8.19 -7.04 25.09
CA SER A 126 -8.93 -6.92 23.82
C SER A 126 -8.23 -7.67 22.70
N TYR A 127 -9.00 -8.10 21.71
CA TYR A 127 -8.57 -8.98 20.63
C TYR A 127 -9.13 -8.44 19.32
N HIS A 128 -8.27 -8.28 18.34
CA HIS A 128 -8.61 -7.68 17.06
C HIS A 128 -8.01 -8.50 15.92
N LEU A 129 -8.66 -8.45 14.77
CA LEU A 129 -8.13 -8.99 13.53
C LEU A 129 -6.94 -8.14 13.06
N GLY A 130 -5.84 -8.79 12.72
CA GLY A 130 -4.61 -8.18 12.23
C GLY A 130 -4.17 -8.76 10.88
N GLY A 131 -3.29 -8.03 10.20
CA GLY A 131 -2.76 -8.43 8.90
C GLY A 131 -3.84 -8.54 7.83
N ALA A 132 -3.83 -9.63 7.07
CA ALA A 132 -4.86 -9.92 6.06
C ALA A 132 -6.29 -9.87 6.61
N ALA A 133 -6.48 -10.25 7.89
CA ALA A 133 -7.78 -10.20 8.53
C ALA A 133 -8.25 -8.76 8.78
N ASN A 134 -7.33 -7.82 9.05
CA ASN A 134 -7.65 -6.40 9.18
C ASN A 134 -8.01 -5.78 7.82
N VAL A 135 -7.33 -6.17 6.74
CA VAL A 135 -7.71 -5.76 5.37
C VAL A 135 -9.15 -6.18 5.08
N ALA A 136 -9.51 -7.43 5.37
CA ALA A 136 -10.87 -7.92 5.19
C ALA A 136 -11.87 -7.16 6.07
N ALA A 137 -11.53 -6.86 7.34
CA ALA A 137 -12.36 -6.03 8.22
C ALA A 137 -12.59 -4.62 7.65
N ASN A 138 -11.58 -3.99 7.04
CA ASN A 138 -11.72 -2.69 6.35
C ASN A 138 -12.67 -2.77 5.15
N ILE A 139 -12.60 -3.83 4.34
CA ILE A 139 -13.53 -4.08 3.22
C ILE A 139 -14.98 -4.21 3.74
N ARG A 140 -15.18 -4.96 4.83
CA ARG A 140 -16.49 -5.12 5.49
C ARG A 140 -16.98 -3.80 6.10
N GLY A 141 -16.10 -3.00 6.69
CA GLY A 141 -16.42 -1.69 7.25
C GLY A 141 -16.87 -0.69 6.17
N LEU A 142 -16.30 -0.78 4.97
CA LEU A 142 -16.79 -0.10 3.78
C LEU A 142 -18.07 -0.72 3.19
N LYS A 143 -18.69 -1.68 3.89
CA LYS A 143 -19.93 -2.40 3.57
C LYS A 143 -19.87 -3.26 2.30
N TYR A 144 -18.66 -3.61 1.85
CA TYR A 144 -18.44 -4.56 0.77
C TYR A 144 -18.22 -5.99 1.28
N ASN A 145 -18.51 -7.01 0.46
CA ASN A 145 -18.29 -8.40 0.88
C ASN A 145 -16.81 -8.79 0.79
N ALA A 146 -16.27 -9.34 1.87
CA ALA A 146 -14.91 -9.82 1.96
C ALA A 146 -14.89 -11.31 2.26
N VAL A 147 -14.02 -12.05 1.57
CA VAL A 147 -13.73 -13.46 1.88
C VAL A 147 -12.28 -13.56 2.30
N LEU A 148 -12.05 -13.98 3.54
CA LEU A 148 -10.70 -14.06 4.11
C LEU A 148 -10.12 -15.46 3.94
N PHE A 149 -8.99 -15.54 3.26
CA PHE A 149 -8.19 -16.74 3.09
C PHE A 149 -6.87 -16.59 3.85
N GLY A 150 -6.59 -17.54 4.72
CA GLY A 150 -5.41 -17.53 5.57
C GLY A 150 -5.19 -18.89 6.22
N VAL A 151 -4.13 -18.99 7.02
CA VAL A 151 -3.90 -20.16 7.87
C VAL A 151 -3.82 -19.79 9.34
N VAL A 152 -4.32 -20.67 10.19
CA VAL A 152 -4.17 -20.59 11.64
C VAL A 152 -3.67 -21.93 12.18
N GLY A 153 -3.14 -21.92 13.39
CA GLY A 153 -2.81 -23.14 14.12
C GLY A 153 -4.05 -23.79 14.73
N SER A 154 -3.92 -25.07 15.07
CA SER A 154 -4.91 -25.84 15.84
C SER A 154 -4.88 -25.45 17.34
N ASP A 155 -4.88 -24.15 17.65
CA ASP A 155 -4.70 -23.55 18.98
C ASP A 155 -5.87 -22.63 19.40
N SER A 156 -5.83 -22.11 20.63
CA SER A 156 -6.90 -21.25 21.16
C SER A 156 -7.03 -19.94 20.39
N GLU A 157 -5.90 -19.37 19.98
CA GLU A 157 -5.82 -18.11 19.27
C GLU A 157 -6.33 -18.25 17.83
N GLY A 158 -6.10 -19.40 17.18
CA GLY A 158 -6.67 -19.74 15.89
C GLY A 158 -8.19 -19.83 15.93
N ARG A 159 -8.75 -20.51 16.94
CA ARG A 159 -10.20 -20.55 17.18
C ARG A 159 -10.76 -19.15 17.42
N MET A 160 -10.12 -18.36 18.28
CA MET A 160 -10.54 -16.99 18.58
C MET A 160 -10.53 -16.10 17.34
N LEU A 161 -9.52 -16.20 16.48
CA LEU A 161 -9.46 -15.44 15.23
C LEU A 161 -10.63 -15.82 14.31
N ARG A 162 -10.92 -17.12 14.16
CA ARG A 162 -12.05 -17.60 13.35
C ARG A 162 -13.39 -17.13 13.90
N ASP A 163 -13.58 -17.15 15.22
CA ASP A 163 -14.80 -16.66 15.89
C ASP A 163 -15.01 -15.16 15.65
N ILE A 164 -13.95 -14.34 15.78
CA ILE A 164 -14.03 -12.90 15.50
C ILE A 164 -14.33 -12.65 14.01
N ALA A 165 -13.64 -13.36 13.11
CA ALA A 165 -13.88 -13.22 11.67
C ALA A 165 -15.33 -13.58 11.29
N GLN A 166 -15.87 -14.65 11.88
CA GLN A 166 -17.28 -15.04 11.69
C GLN A 166 -18.25 -13.99 12.23
N ALA A 167 -17.96 -13.39 13.39
CA ALA A 167 -18.77 -12.32 13.96
C ALA A 167 -18.81 -11.05 13.07
N GLU A 168 -17.75 -10.80 12.29
CA GLU A 168 -17.68 -9.73 11.29
C GLU A 168 -18.30 -10.13 9.92
N GLY A 169 -18.86 -11.34 9.83
CA GLY A 169 -19.56 -11.85 8.66
C GLY A 169 -18.64 -12.40 7.57
N MET A 170 -17.42 -12.80 7.92
CA MET A 170 -16.51 -13.53 7.02
C MET A 170 -16.71 -15.04 7.17
N ASP A 171 -16.49 -15.76 6.07
CA ASP A 171 -16.59 -17.22 6.05
C ASP A 171 -15.39 -17.86 6.77
N PRO A 172 -15.57 -18.50 7.95
CA PRO A 172 -14.47 -19.08 8.69
C PRO A 172 -13.91 -20.35 8.04
N ASP A 173 -14.58 -20.93 7.03
CA ASP A 173 -14.10 -22.14 6.35
C ASP A 173 -12.98 -21.84 5.35
N CYS A 174 -12.83 -20.59 4.93
CA CYS A 174 -11.70 -20.13 4.11
C CYS A 174 -10.41 -19.93 4.91
N ILE A 175 -10.48 -19.98 6.24
CA ILE A 175 -9.34 -19.93 7.16
C ILE A 175 -8.95 -21.36 7.52
N ILE A 176 -7.82 -21.83 6.99
CA ILE A 176 -7.42 -23.24 7.07
C ILE A 176 -6.57 -23.49 8.33
N GLU A 177 -6.91 -24.52 9.09
CA GLU A 177 -6.07 -25.00 10.19
C GLU A 177 -4.88 -25.79 9.66
N VAL A 178 -3.69 -25.49 10.17
CA VAL A 178 -2.43 -26.17 9.82
C VAL A 178 -1.77 -26.68 11.10
N ASP A 179 -1.57 -28.00 11.16
CA ASP A 179 -0.88 -28.62 12.30
C ASP A 179 0.58 -28.20 12.40
N ASN A 180 1.11 -28.19 13.63
CA ASN A 180 2.51 -27.83 13.94
C ASN A 180 2.91 -26.40 13.55
N ARG A 181 1.94 -25.52 13.32
CA ARG A 181 2.14 -24.10 13.07
C ARG A 181 1.35 -23.31 14.12
N PRO A 182 1.97 -22.46 14.95
CA PRO A 182 1.20 -21.61 15.84
C PRO A 182 0.45 -20.55 15.03
N THR A 183 -0.73 -20.15 15.48
CA THR A 183 -1.40 -18.95 14.97
C THR A 183 -0.48 -17.74 15.17
N THR A 184 -0.39 -16.85 14.18
CA THR A 184 0.39 -15.61 14.31
C THR A 184 -0.30 -14.69 15.30
N VAL A 185 0.39 -14.32 16.38
CA VAL A 185 -0.17 -13.45 17.43
C VAL A 185 0.79 -12.31 17.73
N LYS A 186 0.23 -11.10 17.84
CA LYS A 186 0.93 -9.89 18.26
C LYS A 186 0.34 -9.40 19.58
N THR A 187 0.98 -9.76 20.69
CA THR A 187 0.53 -9.34 22.02
C THR A 187 1.21 -8.04 22.42
N ARG A 188 0.45 -6.96 22.61
CA ARG A 188 0.92 -5.66 23.10
C ARG A 188 0.51 -5.49 24.56
N VAL A 189 1.48 -5.17 25.41
CA VAL A 189 1.23 -4.88 26.83
C VAL A 189 1.27 -3.37 27.02
N ILE A 190 0.15 -2.80 27.45
CA ILE A 190 -0.05 -1.37 27.65
C ILE A 190 -0.17 -1.12 29.15
N GLY A 191 0.71 -0.27 29.68
CA GLY A 191 0.70 0.19 31.06
C GLY A 191 0.61 1.70 31.14
N ASN A 192 -0.33 2.23 31.92
CA ASN A 192 -0.54 3.68 32.07
C ASN A 192 -0.64 4.40 30.70
N ASN A 193 -1.40 3.81 29.76
CA ASN A 193 -1.58 4.28 28.38
C ASN A 193 -0.30 4.33 27.50
N GLN A 194 0.77 3.66 27.91
CA GLN A 194 1.99 3.52 27.12
C GLN A 194 2.29 2.04 26.82
N GLN A 195 2.69 1.75 25.58
CA GLN A 195 3.11 0.40 25.24
C GLN A 195 4.46 0.10 25.90
N LEU A 196 4.47 -0.91 26.77
CA LEU A 196 5.66 -1.32 27.51
C LEU A 196 6.49 -2.35 26.75
N LEU A 197 5.81 -3.33 26.14
CA LEU A 197 6.45 -4.39 25.36
C LEU A 197 5.48 -5.00 24.34
N ARG A 198 6.08 -5.72 23.38
CA ARG A 198 5.37 -6.56 22.41
C ARG A 198 5.93 -7.97 22.41
N LEU A 199 5.06 -8.96 22.41
CA LEU A 199 5.39 -10.38 22.27
C LEU A 199 4.81 -10.87 20.95
N ASP A 200 5.66 -11.46 20.13
CA ASP A 200 5.29 -12.00 18.83
C ASP A 200 5.38 -13.53 18.89
N THR A 201 4.28 -14.23 18.64
CA THR A 201 4.24 -15.68 18.42
C THR A 201 4.02 -15.88 16.93
N GLU A 202 5.05 -16.31 16.20
CA GLU A 202 4.97 -16.46 14.75
C GLU A 202 5.98 -17.49 14.23
N VAL A 203 5.68 -18.05 13.06
CA VAL A 203 6.64 -18.74 12.21
C VAL A 203 6.62 -18.11 10.83
N ARG A 204 7.75 -18.18 10.12
CA ARG A 204 7.90 -17.62 8.76
C ARG A 204 8.11 -18.67 7.67
N SER A 205 8.20 -19.94 8.06
CA SER A 205 8.27 -21.04 7.11
C SER A 205 7.00 -21.04 6.25
N GLU A 206 7.16 -21.36 4.97
CA GLU A 206 6.03 -21.49 4.07
C GLU A 206 5.02 -22.53 4.57
N VAL A 207 3.76 -22.30 4.24
CA VAL A 207 2.70 -23.27 4.50
C VAL A 207 2.93 -24.55 3.68
N PRO A 208 2.50 -25.72 4.17
CA PRO A 208 2.57 -26.95 3.40
C PRO A 208 1.86 -26.81 2.05
N ALA A 209 2.43 -27.38 0.98
CA ALA A 209 1.84 -27.34 -0.36
C ALA A 209 0.41 -27.93 -0.42
N THR A 210 0.05 -28.79 0.54
CA THR A 210 -1.30 -29.37 0.69
C THR A 210 -2.39 -28.33 0.96
N VAL A 211 -2.02 -27.11 1.37
CA VAL A 211 -2.96 -26.00 1.64
C VAL A 211 -3.40 -25.30 0.34
N ILE A 212 -2.59 -25.36 -0.73
CA ILE A 212 -2.81 -24.59 -1.96
C ILE A 212 -4.11 -25.02 -2.66
N GLU A 213 -4.29 -26.32 -2.90
CA GLU A 213 -5.47 -26.84 -3.62
C GLU A 213 -6.79 -26.52 -2.89
N PRO A 214 -6.93 -26.72 -1.57
CA PRO A 214 -8.11 -26.26 -0.82
C PRO A 214 -8.38 -24.76 -0.89
N ILE A 215 -7.36 -23.90 -1.02
CA ILE A 215 -7.55 -22.45 -1.22
C ILE A 215 -8.13 -22.20 -2.61
N LEU A 216 -7.52 -22.76 -3.66
CA LEU A 216 -7.96 -22.57 -5.03
C LEU A 216 -9.37 -23.08 -5.27
N GLN A 217 -9.74 -24.23 -4.70
CA GLN A 217 -11.10 -24.76 -4.79
C GLN A 217 -12.14 -23.82 -4.15
N ARG A 218 -11.84 -23.29 -2.96
CA ARG A 218 -12.71 -22.34 -2.28
C ARG A 218 -12.77 -20.99 -3.00
N LEU A 219 -11.67 -20.55 -3.60
CA LEU A 219 -11.63 -19.35 -4.43
C LEU A 219 -12.48 -19.52 -5.70
N ALA A 220 -12.32 -20.64 -6.40
CA ALA A 220 -13.10 -20.99 -7.60
C ALA A 220 -14.60 -21.19 -7.32
N SER A 221 -14.97 -21.50 -6.08
CA SER A 221 -16.38 -21.60 -5.67
C SER A 221 -17.10 -20.26 -5.52
N ARG A 222 -16.37 -19.13 -5.65
CA ARG A 222 -16.93 -17.77 -5.52
C ARG A 222 -17.31 -17.23 -6.90
N PRO A 223 -18.62 -17.15 -7.24
CA PRO A 223 -19.06 -16.86 -8.60
C PRO A 223 -18.87 -15.39 -9.01
N HIS A 224 -18.70 -14.47 -8.05
CA HIS A 224 -18.70 -13.02 -8.30
C HIS A 224 -17.51 -12.34 -7.59
N LEU A 225 -16.29 -12.75 -7.92
CA LEU A 225 -15.09 -12.07 -7.43
C LEU A 225 -14.81 -10.79 -8.23
N ALA A 226 -14.89 -9.64 -7.58
CA ALA A 226 -14.54 -8.36 -8.18
C ALA A 226 -13.06 -7.99 -8.03
N GLY A 227 -12.33 -8.67 -7.14
CA GLY A 227 -10.91 -8.45 -6.93
C GLY A 227 -10.29 -9.45 -5.97
N ILE A 228 -8.96 -9.55 -6.03
CA ILE A 228 -8.15 -10.36 -5.12
C ILE A 228 -7.09 -9.46 -4.50
N VAL A 229 -7.00 -9.44 -3.17
CA VAL A 229 -5.93 -8.78 -2.43
C VAL A 229 -4.95 -9.84 -1.92
N LEU A 230 -3.68 -9.70 -2.28
CA LEU A 230 -2.57 -10.47 -1.73
C LEU A 230 -1.91 -9.62 -0.64
N GLU A 231 -2.16 -9.99 0.61
CA GLU A 231 -1.65 -9.28 1.79
C GLU A 231 -0.47 -10.04 2.41
N ASP A 232 0.75 -9.63 2.06
CA ASP A 232 1.99 -10.29 2.49
C ASP A 232 2.54 -9.64 3.75
N TYR A 233 2.78 -10.45 4.80
CA TYR A 233 3.48 -10.02 6.01
C TYR A 233 4.77 -10.81 6.24
N ASP A 234 5.24 -11.56 5.23
CA ASP A 234 6.41 -12.43 5.33
C ASP A 234 6.27 -13.46 6.48
N LYS A 235 5.06 -14.05 6.62
CA LYS A 235 4.83 -15.18 7.55
C LYS A 235 4.69 -16.52 6.84
N GLY A 236 4.66 -16.54 5.51
CA GLY A 236 4.78 -17.76 4.73
C GLY A 236 3.45 -18.36 4.26
N PHE A 237 2.31 -17.67 4.46
CA PHE A 237 1.07 -18.05 3.78
C PHE A 237 1.21 -17.89 2.26
N LEU A 238 1.63 -16.70 1.81
CA LEU A 238 1.79 -16.38 0.40
C LEU A 238 3.10 -16.94 -0.18
N SER A 239 3.25 -18.27 -0.26
CA SER A 239 4.39 -18.89 -0.96
C SER A 239 4.42 -18.51 -2.45
N ASP A 240 5.59 -18.61 -3.09
CA ASP A 240 5.72 -18.31 -4.52
C ASP A 240 4.78 -19.18 -5.38
N ASN A 241 4.58 -20.45 -4.98
CA ASN A 241 3.66 -21.38 -5.64
C ASN A 241 2.19 -20.95 -5.48
N LEU A 242 1.79 -20.48 -4.28
CA LEU A 242 0.42 -20.02 -4.06
C LEU A 242 0.16 -18.73 -4.85
N ILE A 243 1.09 -17.76 -4.81
CA ILE A 243 0.96 -16.51 -5.55
C ILE A 243 0.84 -16.80 -7.05
N ALA A 244 1.70 -17.66 -7.61
CA ALA A 244 1.64 -18.02 -9.02
C ALA A 244 0.32 -18.68 -9.43
N ALA A 245 -0.20 -19.59 -8.59
CA ALA A 245 -1.48 -20.25 -8.85
C ALA A 245 -2.67 -19.27 -8.79
N VAL A 246 -2.67 -18.35 -7.81
CA VAL A 246 -3.69 -17.32 -7.68
C VAL A 246 -3.64 -16.33 -8.83
N ASN A 247 -2.45 -15.89 -9.24
CA ASN A 247 -2.30 -15.00 -10.40
C ASN A 247 -2.79 -15.66 -11.69
N THR A 248 -2.52 -16.96 -11.87
CA THR A 248 -3.03 -17.72 -13.02
C THR A 248 -4.57 -17.76 -13.00
N PHE A 249 -5.16 -18.11 -11.87
CA PHE A 249 -6.62 -18.11 -11.70
C PHE A 249 -7.23 -16.73 -11.96
N ALA A 250 -6.62 -15.67 -11.42
CA ALA A 250 -7.09 -14.31 -11.60
C ALA A 250 -7.03 -13.86 -13.06
N PHE A 251 -5.93 -14.17 -13.75
CA PHE A 251 -5.76 -13.87 -15.18
C PHE A 251 -6.81 -14.57 -16.04
N GLU A 252 -7.03 -15.87 -15.84
CA GLU A 252 -8.02 -16.65 -16.59
C GLU A 252 -9.46 -16.14 -16.41
N ASN A 253 -9.75 -15.53 -15.26
CA ASN A 253 -11.07 -15.00 -14.92
C ASN A 253 -11.17 -13.47 -15.05
N SER A 254 -10.12 -12.79 -15.54
CA SER A 254 -10.06 -11.32 -15.66
C SER A 254 -10.33 -10.59 -14.33
N ILE A 255 -9.83 -11.12 -13.22
CA ILE A 255 -9.99 -10.54 -11.87
C ILE A 255 -8.77 -9.68 -11.54
N PRO A 256 -8.95 -8.40 -11.15
CA PRO A 256 -7.82 -7.56 -10.76
C PRO A 256 -7.17 -8.03 -9.45
N VAL A 257 -5.84 -8.10 -9.44
CA VAL A 257 -5.04 -8.48 -8.27
C VAL A 257 -4.33 -7.27 -7.67
N PHE A 258 -4.54 -7.03 -6.39
CA PHE A 258 -3.92 -5.98 -5.59
C PHE A 258 -2.91 -6.60 -4.64
N VAL A 259 -1.71 -6.02 -4.52
CA VAL A 259 -0.65 -6.58 -3.68
C VAL A 259 -0.16 -5.54 -2.68
N ASP A 260 -0.16 -5.88 -1.40
CA ASP A 260 0.63 -5.20 -0.36
C ASP A 260 1.86 -6.08 -0.03
N PRO A 261 3.07 -5.70 -0.48
CA PRO A 261 4.23 -6.58 -0.42
C PRO A 261 5.00 -6.46 0.90
N LYS A 262 5.59 -7.57 1.36
CA LYS A 262 6.64 -7.54 2.40
C LYS A 262 7.96 -8.18 2.02
N ARG A 263 7.94 -9.05 1.02
CA ARG A 263 9.14 -9.70 0.49
C ARG A 263 10.15 -8.69 -0.07
N ARG A 264 11.42 -9.12 -0.09
CA ARG A 264 12.54 -8.39 -0.71
C ARG A 264 12.69 -8.67 -2.20
N THR A 265 11.81 -9.48 -2.77
CA THR A 265 11.82 -9.86 -4.18
C THR A 265 10.43 -9.64 -4.78
N THR A 266 10.41 -9.34 -6.08
CA THR A 266 9.19 -9.05 -6.85
C THR A 266 8.74 -10.21 -7.73
N SER A 267 9.58 -11.24 -7.89
CA SER A 267 9.43 -12.30 -8.91
C SER A 267 8.09 -13.04 -8.86
N ALA A 268 7.53 -13.21 -7.66
CA ALA A 268 6.25 -13.89 -7.48
C ALA A 268 5.05 -13.04 -7.95
N TYR A 269 5.16 -11.71 -7.93
CA TYR A 269 4.03 -10.78 -8.13
C TYR A 269 3.80 -10.35 -9.58
N THR A 270 4.30 -11.11 -10.55
CA THR A 270 4.26 -10.72 -11.96
C THR A 270 2.84 -10.57 -12.50
N GLY A 271 2.55 -9.49 -13.23
CA GLY A 271 1.29 -9.31 -13.97
C GLY A 271 0.08 -8.86 -13.15
N VAL A 272 0.29 -8.37 -11.93
CA VAL A 272 -0.80 -7.91 -11.04
C VAL A 272 -1.37 -6.55 -11.46
N TYR A 273 -2.59 -6.23 -11.03
CA TYR A 273 -3.26 -4.97 -11.36
C TYR A 273 -2.67 -3.77 -10.60
N VAL A 274 -2.45 -3.93 -9.28
CA VAL A 274 -1.83 -2.90 -8.42
C VAL A 274 -0.76 -3.53 -7.55
N PHE A 275 0.43 -2.94 -7.55
CA PHE A 275 1.50 -3.24 -6.59
C PHE A 275 1.72 -2.03 -5.67
N LYS A 276 1.46 -2.19 -4.36
CA LYS A 276 1.41 -1.07 -3.39
C LYS A 276 2.47 -1.17 -2.28
N PRO A 277 3.76 -0.93 -2.55
CA PRO A 277 4.76 -0.85 -1.50
C PRO A 277 4.70 0.48 -0.73
N ASN A 278 5.18 0.51 0.51
CA ASN A 278 5.57 1.77 1.15
C ASN A 278 6.98 2.22 0.71
N ARG A 279 7.38 3.46 1.07
CA ARG A 279 8.73 4.00 0.76
C ARG A 279 9.86 3.03 1.12
N LYS A 280 9.78 2.39 2.29
CA LYS A 280 10.82 1.49 2.77
C LYS A 280 10.85 0.20 1.96
N GLU A 281 9.69 -0.42 1.73
CA GLU A 281 9.57 -1.62 0.88
C GLU A 281 10.04 -1.34 -0.54
N ALA A 282 9.61 -0.22 -1.14
CA ALA A 282 10.06 0.18 -2.47
C ALA A 282 11.59 0.33 -2.52
N SER A 283 12.19 0.99 -1.52
CA SER A 283 13.64 1.14 -1.38
C SER A 283 14.37 -0.20 -1.23
N ASP A 284 13.84 -1.11 -0.41
CA ASP A 284 14.40 -2.43 -0.19
C ASP A 284 14.34 -3.28 -1.48
N LEU A 285 13.28 -3.15 -2.28
CA LEU A 285 13.08 -3.85 -3.56
C LEU A 285 14.04 -3.34 -4.65
N VAL A 286 14.17 -2.02 -4.81
CA VAL A 286 15.04 -1.42 -5.84
C VAL A 286 16.51 -1.30 -5.43
N ARG A 287 16.82 -1.59 -4.15
CA ARG A 287 18.17 -1.61 -3.55
C ARG A 287 18.90 -0.27 -3.60
N PHE A 288 18.16 0.83 -3.51
CA PHE A 288 18.70 2.17 -3.28
C PHE A 288 17.73 3.00 -2.43
N GLU A 289 18.23 4.03 -1.75
CA GLU A 289 17.43 4.88 -0.87
C GLU A 289 16.51 5.83 -1.66
N LEU A 290 15.26 5.99 -1.21
CA LEU A 290 14.30 6.92 -1.78
C LEU A 290 14.29 8.20 -0.95
N THR A 291 15.21 9.12 -1.24
CA THR A 291 15.38 10.36 -0.46
C THR A 291 14.74 11.57 -1.12
N THR A 292 14.68 11.58 -2.45
CA THR A 292 14.10 12.65 -3.26
C THR A 292 12.88 12.17 -4.02
N GLN A 293 12.07 13.10 -4.53
CA GLN A 293 10.96 12.78 -5.42
C GLN A 293 11.45 12.06 -6.70
N ALA A 294 12.62 12.43 -7.21
CA ALA A 294 13.23 11.78 -8.38
C ALA A 294 13.58 10.31 -8.10
N ASP A 295 14.05 9.99 -6.88
CA ASP A 295 14.30 8.60 -6.47
C ASP A 295 13.01 7.78 -6.44
N VAL A 296 11.91 8.37 -5.94
CA VAL A 296 10.60 7.70 -5.91
C VAL A 296 10.09 7.44 -7.33
N ILE A 297 10.19 8.42 -8.22
CA ILE A 297 9.80 8.28 -9.63
C ILE A 297 10.59 7.13 -10.27
N ARG A 298 11.91 7.16 -10.12
CA ARG A 298 12.80 6.11 -10.63
C ARG A 298 12.44 4.74 -10.06
N ALA A 299 12.17 4.65 -8.76
CA ALA A 299 11.81 3.39 -8.12
C ALA A 299 10.49 2.84 -8.65
N GLY A 300 9.45 3.66 -8.75
CA GLY A 300 8.14 3.22 -9.26
C GLY A 300 8.21 2.75 -10.71
N THR A 301 8.96 3.44 -11.57
CA THR A 301 9.18 3.00 -12.96
C THR A 301 9.90 1.64 -13.01
N ILE A 302 10.97 1.46 -12.24
CA ILE A 302 11.69 0.16 -12.18
C ILE A 302 10.76 -0.96 -11.71
N LEU A 303 9.95 -0.71 -10.67
CA LEU A 303 9.04 -1.71 -10.13
C LEU A 303 7.93 -2.08 -11.13
N GLN A 304 7.34 -1.08 -11.80
CA GLN A 304 6.31 -1.31 -12.80
C GLN A 304 6.84 -2.17 -13.96
N GLU A 305 8.06 -1.89 -14.42
CA GLU A 305 8.73 -2.67 -15.48
C GLU A 305 9.08 -4.09 -15.03
N GLN A 306 9.65 -4.27 -13.83
CA GLN A 306 10.09 -5.58 -13.33
C GLN A 306 8.93 -6.51 -13.03
N ILE A 307 7.81 -5.96 -12.54
CA ILE A 307 6.63 -6.72 -12.14
C ILE A 307 5.70 -6.92 -13.33
N HIS A 308 5.81 -6.11 -14.38
CA HIS A 308 4.85 -6.05 -15.48
C HIS A 308 3.42 -5.81 -14.96
N CYS A 309 3.27 -4.98 -13.92
CA CYS A 309 1.96 -4.61 -13.37
C CYS A 309 1.38 -3.39 -14.08
N GLU A 310 0.05 -3.27 -14.07
CA GLU A 310 -0.61 -2.09 -14.64
C GLU A 310 -0.29 -0.83 -13.83
N ASN A 311 -0.37 -0.93 -12.51
CA ASN A 311 -0.24 0.21 -11.61
C ASN A 311 0.72 -0.07 -10.46
N VAL A 312 1.55 0.92 -10.12
CA VAL A 312 2.33 0.94 -8.86
C VAL A 312 1.86 2.11 -8.03
N LEU A 313 1.57 1.88 -6.75
CA LEU A 313 1.22 2.95 -5.81
C LEU A 313 2.18 2.94 -4.62
N ILE A 314 3.10 3.89 -4.58
CA ILE A 314 4.07 4.01 -3.49
C ILE A 314 3.49 4.92 -2.40
N THR A 315 3.25 4.40 -1.20
CA THR A 315 2.82 5.22 -0.06
C THR A 315 4.03 5.87 0.63
N LEU A 316 3.97 7.19 0.83
CA LEU A 316 5.07 8.04 1.30
C LEU A 316 4.80 8.66 2.68
N GLY A 317 3.85 8.12 3.44
CA GLY A 317 3.48 8.61 4.77
C GLY A 317 2.93 10.04 4.71
N ALA A 318 3.56 10.98 5.42
CA ALA A 318 3.13 12.38 5.46
C ALA A 318 3.26 13.12 4.11
N GLU A 319 3.97 12.55 3.13
CA GLU A 319 4.02 13.11 1.77
C GLU A 319 2.86 12.62 0.89
N GLY A 320 1.99 11.74 1.39
CA GLY A 320 0.89 11.15 0.65
C GLY A 320 1.32 9.90 -0.13
N MET A 321 1.01 9.83 -1.42
CA MET A 321 1.31 8.68 -2.28
C MET A 321 1.76 9.12 -3.68
N MET A 322 2.47 8.25 -4.39
CA MET A 322 2.81 8.43 -5.80
C MET A 322 2.29 7.25 -6.61
N LEU A 323 1.46 7.55 -7.60
CA LEU A 323 0.82 6.58 -8.48
C LEU A 323 1.51 6.57 -9.84
N PHE A 324 1.81 5.37 -10.33
CA PHE A 324 2.39 5.08 -11.63
C PHE A 324 1.38 4.24 -12.41
N GLU A 325 1.04 4.69 -13.62
CA GLU A 325 0.01 4.11 -14.47
C GLU A 325 0.60 3.70 -15.83
N PRO A 326 -0.15 2.94 -16.65
CA PRO A 326 0.31 2.56 -17.99
C PRO A 326 0.65 3.78 -18.86
N GLY A 327 1.62 3.61 -19.75
CA GLY A 327 2.06 4.68 -20.65
C GLY A 327 3.00 5.72 -20.02
N GLY A 328 3.52 5.44 -18.81
CA GLY A 328 4.48 6.32 -18.13
C GLY A 328 3.83 7.52 -17.43
N VAL A 329 2.53 7.45 -17.16
CA VAL A 329 1.80 8.49 -16.42
C VAL A 329 2.12 8.36 -14.94
N VAL A 330 2.55 9.47 -14.32
CA VAL A 330 2.86 9.53 -12.89
C VAL A 330 2.05 10.65 -12.25
N SER A 331 1.36 10.34 -11.15
CA SER A 331 0.47 11.25 -10.43
C SER A 331 0.86 11.30 -8.94
N SER A 332 0.91 12.50 -8.37
CA SER A 332 1.07 12.68 -6.92
C SER A 332 -0.29 12.77 -6.24
N VAL A 333 -0.46 12.04 -5.14
CA VAL A 333 -1.66 12.05 -4.30
C VAL A 333 -1.29 12.65 -2.94
N PRO A 334 -1.48 13.96 -2.72
CA PRO A 334 -1.04 14.61 -1.48
C PRO A 334 -1.84 14.11 -0.27
N THR A 335 -1.17 13.94 0.88
CA THR A 335 -1.87 13.61 2.13
C THR A 335 -2.77 14.75 2.58
N MET A 336 -3.79 14.39 3.36
CA MET A 336 -4.67 15.33 4.04
C MET A 336 -4.67 15.13 5.56
N ALA A 337 -3.92 14.13 6.04
CA ALA A 337 -3.80 13.87 7.47
C ALA A 337 -3.06 15.03 8.14
N GLN A 338 -3.78 15.82 8.94
CA GLN A 338 -3.20 16.91 9.73
C GLN A 338 -2.67 16.44 11.10
N TYR A 339 -3.16 15.30 11.58
CA TYR A 339 -2.82 14.72 12.89
C TYR A 339 -2.65 13.20 12.76
N VAL A 340 -1.56 12.68 13.32
CA VAL A 340 -1.23 11.25 13.34
C VAL A 340 -1.17 10.80 14.80
N ALA A 341 -2.09 9.94 15.20
CA ALA A 341 -2.14 9.31 16.51
C ALA A 341 -1.40 7.97 16.50
N ASP A 342 -1.72 7.10 15.54
CA ASP A 342 -1.13 5.77 15.38
C ASP A 342 -1.04 5.43 13.88
N VAL A 343 0.12 5.00 13.39
CA VAL A 343 0.28 4.65 11.96
C VAL A 343 -0.12 3.20 11.64
N SER A 344 -0.50 2.43 12.66
CA SER A 344 -0.88 1.03 12.53
C SER A 344 -2.12 0.87 11.66
N GLY A 345 -2.08 -0.05 10.68
CA GLY A 345 -3.23 -0.36 9.81
C GLY A 345 -3.47 0.62 8.66
N ALA A 346 -2.65 1.66 8.48
CA ALA A 346 -2.80 2.61 7.37
C ALA A 346 -2.60 1.94 5.99
N GLY A 347 -1.63 1.02 5.89
CA GLY A 347 -1.38 0.22 4.69
C GLY A 347 -2.57 -0.65 4.33
N ASP A 348 -3.04 -1.44 5.30
CA ASP A 348 -4.22 -2.31 5.20
C ASP A 348 -5.47 -1.53 4.76
N THR A 349 -5.70 -0.36 5.36
CA THR A 349 -6.81 0.54 4.99
C THR A 349 -6.68 1.02 3.55
N THR A 350 -5.45 1.35 3.13
CA THR A 350 -5.18 1.83 1.78
C THR A 350 -5.50 0.76 0.75
N ILE A 351 -4.97 -0.46 0.90
CA ILE A 351 -5.18 -1.54 -0.07
C ILE A 351 -6.63 -2.01 -0.10
N ALA A 352 -7.29 -2.09 1.06
CA ALA A 352 -8.72 -2.40 1.16
C ALA A 352 -9.57 -1.36 0.41
N THR A 353 -9.31 -0.07 0.64
CA THR A 353 -10.06 1.01 -0.01
C THR A 353 -9.82 1.05 -1.52
N LEU A 354 -8.59 0.80 -1.97
CA LEU A 354 -8.28 0.69 -3.41
C LEU A 354 -9.12 -0.39 -4.08
N ALA A 355 -9.15 -1.59 -3.49
CA ALA A 355 -9.89 -2.72 -4.03
C ALA A 355 -11.39 -2.45 -4.09
N VAL A 356 -11.99 -1.92 -3.01
CA VAL A 356 -13.42 -1.58 -2.95
C VAL A 356 -13.79 -0.50 -3.97
N MET A 357 -12.99 0.58 -4.07
CA MET A 357 -13.26 1.65 -5.03
C MET A 357 -13.17 1.16 -6.47
N ASN A 358 -12.15 0.35 -6.78
CA ASN A 358 -12.01 -0.23 -8.12
C ASN A 358 -13.18 -1.17 -8.46
N ALA A 359 -13.60 -2.02 -7.52
CA ALA A 359 -14.76 -2.90 -7.67
C ALA A 359 -16.07 -2.11 -7.90
N GLY A 360 -16.20 -0.91 -7.31
CA GLY A 360 -17.30 0.01 -7.55
C GLY A 360 -17.18 0.86 -8.83
N GLY A 361 -16.19 0.60 -9.68
CA GLY A 361 -16.00 1.29 -10.97
C GLY A 361 -15.26 2.62 -10.88
N ALA A 362 -14.48 2.85 -9.84
CA ALA A 362 -13.55 3.98 -9.77
C ALA A 362 -12.34 3.75 -10.68
N THR A 363 -11.85 4.84 -11.27
CA THR A 363 -10.50 4.84 -11.85
C THR A 363 -9.46 4.63 -10.74
N ILE A 364 -8.27 4.13 -11.09
CA ILE A 364 -7.21 3.92 -10.09
C ILE A 364 -6.78 5.25 -9.43
N LYS A 365 -6.88 6.38 -10.14
CA LYS A 365 -6.67 7.72 -9.58
C LYS A 365 -7.69 8.08 -8.51
N GLU A 366 -8.99 7.92 -8.82
CA GLU A 366 -10.06 8.14 -7.84
C GLU A 366 -9.86 7.23 -6.62
N ALA A 367 -9.59 5.95 -6.86
CA ALA A 367 -9.33 4.97 -5.80
C ALA A 367 -8.14 5.39 -4.91
N ALA A 368 -7.02 5.83 -5.49
CA ALA A 368 -5.85 6.28 -4.74
C ALA A 368 -6.12 7.53 -3.90
N ALA A 369 -6.87 8.51 -4.44
CA ALA A 369 -7.28 9.68 -3.66
C ALA A 369 -8.15 9.32 -2.46
N VAL A 370 -9.15 8.45 -2.67
CA VAL A 370 -10.07 8.02 -1.60
C VAL A 370 -9.33 7.14 -0.57
N ALA A 371 -8.45 6.25 -1.01
CA ALA A 371 -7.63 5.42 -0.13
C ALA A 371 -6.68 6.24 0.75
N ASN A 372 -6.11 7.32 0.21
CA ASN A 372 -5.28 8.24 0.98
C ASN A 372 -6.08 9.03 2.03
N LEU A 373 -7.34 9.39 1.74
CA LEU A 373 -8.25 9.96 2.74
C LEU A 373 -8.59 8.93 3.83
N ALA A 374 -8.95 7.70 3.44
CA ALA A 374 -9.27 6.61 4.37
C ALA A 374 -8.11 6.32 5.32
N ALA A 375 -6.88 6.20 4.79
CA ALA A 375 -5.67 6.03 5.59
C ALA A 375 -5.47 7.21 6.56
N GLY A 376 -5.69 8.45 6.10
CA GLY A 376 -5.61 9.64 6.94
C GLY A 376 -6.59 9.64 8.12
N VAL A 377 -7.79 9.09 7.94
CA VAL A 377 -8.76 8.92 9.02
C VAL A 377 -8.30 7.87 10.02
N VAL A 378 -7.89 6.69 9.56
CA VAL A 378 -7.51 5.59 10.47
C VAL A 378 -6.29 5.97 11.30
N VAL A 379 -5.30 6.67 10.73
CA VAL A 379 -4.13 7.08 11.51
C VAL A 379 -4.40 8.14 12.57
N SER A 380 -5.57 8.79 12.52
CA SER A 380 -6.02 9.73 13.55
C SER A 380 -6.73 9.04 14.73
N GLN A 381 -7.03 7.74 14.61
CA GLN A 381 -7.70 6.95 15.64
C GLN A 381 -6.68 6.20 16.51
N PRO A 382 -6.98 5.96 17.80
CA PRO A 382 -6.13 5.15 18.64
C PRO A 382 -6.34 3.66 18.36
N GLY A 383 -5.27 2.96 17.98
CA GLY A 383 -5.28 1.52 17.72
C GLY A 383 -5.76 1.14 16.31
N ILE A 384 -5.96 -0.16 16.08
CA ILE A 384 -6.38 -0.70 14.78
C ILE A 384 -7.90 -0.61 14.70
N VAL A 385 -8.40 0.34 13.90
CA VAL A 385 -9.82 0.56 13.64
C VAL A 385 -10.07 0.40 12.15
N ALA A 386 -10.97 -0.50 11.78
CA ALA A 386 -11.41 -0.63 10.40
C ALA A 386 -12.16 0.63 9.96
N ILE A 387 -11.82 1.15 8.77
CA ILE A 387 -12.54 2.26 8.17
C ILE A 387 -14.01 1.88 7.90
N THR A 388 -14.92 2.82 8.13
CA THR A 388 -16.35 2.64 7.81
C THR A 388 -16.76 3.56 6.66
N THR A 389 -17.83 3.19 5.93
CA THR A 389 -18.44 4.04 4.91
C THR A 389 -18.73 5.45 5.46
N GLU A 390 -19.28 5.53 6.67
CA GLU A 390 -19.63 6.80 7.33
C GLU A 390 -18.39 7.66 7.63
N MET A 391 -17.34 7.04 8.18
CA MET A 391 -16.05 7.73 8.43
C MET A 391 -15.42 8.24 7.14
N LEU A 392 -15.45 7.43 6.08
CA LEU A 392 -14.88 7.80 4.79
C LEU A 392 -15.64 8.96 4.14
N LEU A 393 -16.97 8.89 4.08
CA LEU A 393 -17.80 9.96 3.49
C LEU A 393 -17.63 11.27 4.26
N GLN A 394 -17.54 11.21 5.59
CA GLN A 394 -17.26 12.39 6.42
C GLN A 394 -15.91 13.02 6.05
N ALA A 395 -14.86 12.21 5.88
CA ALA A 395 -13.54 12.71 5.50
C ALA A 395 -13.51 13.32 4.09
N VAL A 396 -14.24 12.73 3.14
CA VAL A 396 -14.39 13.29 1.79
C VAL A 396 -15.13 14.63 1.83
N TYR A 397 -16.19 14.74 2.64
CA TYR A 397 -16.94 15.97 2.83
C TYR A 397 -16.06 17.10 3.43
N GLU A 398 -15.33 16.79 4.49
CA GLU A 398 -14.40 17.73 5.13
C GLU A 398 -13.29 18.18 4.17
N ASN A 399 -12.77 17.25 3.36
CA ASN A 399 -11.79 17.57 2.34
C ASN A 399 -12.33 18.56 1.30
N HIS A 400 -13.55 18.31 0.81
CA HIS A 400 -14.21 19.17 -0.16
C HIS A 400 -14.48 20.58 0.40
N ARG A 401 -14.93 20.65 1.66
CA ARG A 401 -15.14 21.92 2.38
C ARG A 401 -13.84 22.70 2.57
N TYR A 402 -12.79 22.06 3.10
CA TYR A 402 -11.49 22.71 3.33
C TYR A 402 -10.91 23.29 2.04
N ARG A 403 -10.98 22.53 0.94
CA ARG A 403 -10.52 23.00 -0.38
C ARG A 403 -11.35 24.17 -0.88
N SER A 404 -12.67 24.15 -0.70
CA SER A 404 -13.57 25.23 -1.13
C SER A 404 -13.32 26.55 -0.38
N GLU A 405 -12.85 26.48 0.87
CA GLU A 405 -12.51 27.65 1.71
C GLU A 405 -11.11 28.22 1.40
N HIS A 406 -10.22 27.45 0.75
CA HIS A 406 -8.81 27.81 0.52
C HIS A 406 -8.39 27.78 -0.98
N SER A 407 -9.35 27.62 -1.89
CA SER A 407 -9.20 27.78 -3.35
C SER A 407 -9.65 29.19 -3.76
#